data_AF-A0A2N1QX57-F1
#
_entry.id   AF-A0A2N1QX57-F1
#
_cell.length_a   1.000
_cell.length_b   1.000
_cell.length_c   1.000
_cell.angle_alpha   90.00
_cell.angle_beta   90.00
_cell.angle_gamma   90.00
#
_symmetry.space_group_name_H-M   'P 1'
#
loop_
_entity.id
_entity.type
_entity.pdbx_description
1 polymer ?
#
loop_
_entity_poly.entity_id
_entity_poly.type
_entity_poly.pdbx_seq_one_letter_code
_entity_poly.pdbx_strand_id
1 'polypeptide(L)'
;LTVRVKPYYLFQCDPIVGSEHFRTTIAKGKEIMDGLRGHTSGFAVPYYVVDTPGGGGKVPILPDYEVSHDEKGLCLRNYEGKEFMYPDVVATHGTL
;
A
#
# COMPACT_ATOMS: atom_id res chain seq x y z
N LEU A 1 5.83 -15.19 13.53
CA LEU A 1 4.89 -16.05 12.77
C LEU A 1 4.58 -17.30 13.58
N THR A 2 3.48 -17.31 14.33
CA THR A 2 3.18 -18.36 15.34
C THR A 2 2.94 -19.75 14.73
N VAL A 3 2.37 -19.80 13.52
CA VAL A 3 2.09 -21.06 12.80
C VAL A 3 2.91 -21.22 11.51
N ARG A 4 3.97 -20.43 11.33
CA ARG A 4 4.83 -20.42 10.13
C ARG A 4 4.11 -20.14 8.80
N VAL A 5 2.92 -19.56 8.84
CA VAL A 5 2.20 -19.05 7.66
C VAL A 5 2.45 -17.55 7.53
N LYS A 6 2.89 -17.10 6.35
CA LYS A 6 3.07 -15.68 6.04
C LYS A 6 1.87 -15.18 5.23
N PRO A 7 1.11 -14.18 5.71
CA PRO A 7 0.12 -13.49 4.89
C PRO A 7 0.81 -12.90 3.66
N TYR A 8 0.29 -13.23 2.47
CA TYR A 8 0.90 -12.78 1.22
C TYR A 8 0.05 -11.73 0.51
N TYR A 9 -1.20 -12.08 0.19
CA TYR A 9 -2.16 -11.17 -0.44
C TYR A 9 -3.45 -11.08 0.37
N LEU A 10 -4.00 -9.87 0.39
CA LEU A 10 -5.39 -9.58 0.68
C LEU A 10 -6.02 -9.16 -0.65
N PHE A 11 -6.94 -9.96 -1.19
CA PHE A 11 -7.58 -9.65 -2.46
C PHE A 11 -8.81 -8.77 -2.26
N GLN A 12 -8.95 -7.76 -3.11
CA GLN A 12 -10.24 -7.15 -3.37
C GLN A 12 -11.16 -8.19 -4.01
N CYS A 13 -12.41 -8.24 -3.58
CA CYS A 13 -13.38 -9.14 -4.19
C CYS A 13 -13.67 -8.72 -5.64
N ASP A 14 -13.38 -9.64 -6.57
CA ASP A 14 -13.56 -9.46 -8.00
C ASP A 14 -15.03 -9.23 -8.37
N PRO A 15 -15.32 -8.44 -9.40
CA PRO A 15 -16.67 -8.20 -9.89
C PRO A 15 -17.19 -9.38 -10.73
N ILE A 16 -17.27 -10.57 -10.15
CA ILE A 16 -17.84 -11.75 -10.80
C ILE A 16 -19.34 -11.90 -10.48
N VAL A 17 -20.08 -12.55 -11.38
CA VAL A 17 -21.53 -12.78 -11.21
C VAL A 17 -21.80 -13.51 -9.89
N GLY A 18 -22.71 -12.97 -9.09
CA GLY A 18 -23.12 -13.56 -7.81
C GLY A 18 -22.23 -13.18 -6.61
N SER A 19 -21.13 -12.46 -6.79
CA SER A 19 -20.24 -12.05 -5.69
C SER A 19 -20.61 -10.72 -5.02
N GLU A 20 -21.57 -9.98 -5.57
CA GLU A 20 -21.82 -8.57 -5.22
C GLU A 20 -22.00 -8.32 -3.72
N HIS A 21 -22.68 -9.22 -3.02
CA HIS A 21 -22.95 -9.13 -1.58
C HIS A 21 -21.72 -9.41 -0.69
N PHE A 22 -20.64 -9.98 -1.25
CA PHE A 22 -19.35 -10.12 -0.59
C PHE A 22 -18.40 -8.96 -0.87
N ARG A 23 -18.73 -8.07 -1.81
CA ARG A 23 -17.83 -7.00 -2.22
C ARG A 23 -17.76 -5.92 -1.15
N THR A 24 -16.54 -5.44 -0.93
CA THR A 24 -16.24 -4.28 -0.10
C THR A 24 -15.72 -3.13 -0.97
N THR A 25 -15.76 -1.91 -0.45
CA THR A 25 -15.15 -0.77 -1.13
C THR A 25 -13.62 -0.84 -1.05
N ILE A 26 -12.93 -0.23 -2.01
CA ILE A 26 -11.46 -0.07 -1.94
C ILE A 26 -11.05 0.68 -0.67
N ALA A 27 -11.85 1.66 -0.24
CA ALA A 27 -11.62 2.40 0.99
C ALA A 27 -11.60 1.49 2.23
N LYS A 28 -12.50 0.49 2.31
CA LYS A 28 -12.49 -0.48 3.42
C LYS A 28 -11.25 -1.36 3.38
N GLY A 29 -10.79 -1.76 2.20
CA GLY A 29 -9.51 -2.48 2.05
C GLY A 29 -8.32 -1.66 2.56
N LYS A 30 -8.26 -0.37 2.19
CA LYS A 30 -7.24 0.57 2.68
C LYS A 30 -7.29 0.74 4.20
N GLU A 31 -8.48 0.93 4.78
CA GLU A 31 -8.69 1.03 6.23
C GLU A 31 -8.14 -0.20 6.99
N ILE A 32 -8.40 -1.41 6.47
CA ILE A 32 -7.86 -2.65 7.05
C ILE A 32 -6.32 -2.65 6.99
N MET A 33 -5.75 -2.25 5.86
CA MET A 33 -4.29 -2.20 5.70
C MET A 33 -3.64 -1.16 6.62
N ASP A 34 -4.27 -0.02 6.84
CA ASP A 34 -3.82 1.01 7.78
C ASP A 34 -3.81 0.46 9.21
N GLY A 35 -4.84 -0.31 9.60
CA GLY A 35 -4.89 -0.95 10.91
C GLY A 35 -3.88 -2.09 11.13
N LEU A 36 -3.28 -2.64 10.06
CA LEU A 36 -2.27 -3.70 10.15
C LEU A 36 -0.85 -3.13 10.14
N ARG A 37 -0.60 -2.15 9.29
CA ARG A 37 0.73 -1.65 8.97
C ARG A 37 1.23 -0.72 10.08
N GLY A 38 2.45 -0.94 10.55
CA GLY A 38 3.00 -0.22 11.70
C GLY A 38 2.47 -0.70 13.06
N HIS A 39 1.28 -1.31 13.09
CA HIS A 39 0.68 -1.88 14.30
C HIS A 39 1.02 -3.35 14.55
N THR A 40 1.52 -4.06 13.53
CA THR A 40 1.94 -5.45 13.62
C THR A 40 3.33 -5.65 13.00
N SER A 41 3.95 -6.81 13.24
CA SER A 41 5.23 -7.16 12.59
C SER A 41 5.10 -7.06 11.07
N GLY A 42 6.10 -6.50 10.39
CA GLY A 42 6.09 -6.36 8.93
C GLY A 42 5.85 -7.68 8.17
N PHE A 43 6.29 -8.83 8.71
CA PHE A 43 6.00 -10.15 8.14
C PHE A 43 4.52 -10.56 8.18
N ALA A 44 3.70 -9.88 8.98
CA ALA A 44 2.27 -10.14 9.10
C ALA A 44 1.42 -9.21 8.22
N VAL A 45 2.03 -8.24 7.52
CA VAL A 45 1.34 -7.29 6.66
C VAL A 45 1.31 -7.84 5.22
N PRO A 46 0.14 -8.23 4.68
CA PRO A 46 0.02 -8.66 3.29
C PRO A 46 0.11 -7.48 2.32
N TYR A 47 0.15 -7.78 1.02
CA TYR A 47 -0.17 -6.80 -0.01
C TYR A 47 -1.68 -6.80 -0.26
N TYR A 48 -2.32 -5.63 -0.16
CA TYR A 48 -3.70 -5.48 -0.64
C TYR A 48 -3.67 -5.31 -2.15
N VAL A 49 -4.34 -6.19 -2.88
CA VAL A 49 -4.26 -6.28 -4.34
C VAL A 49 -5.63 -6.29 -4.98
N VAL A 50 -5.70 -5.67 -6.16
CA VAL A 50 -6.85 -5.73 -7.06
C VAL A 50 -6.43 -6.48 -8.32
N ASP A 51 -7.16 -7.53 -8.70
CA ASP A 51 -7.00 -8.15 -10.00
C ASP A 51 -7.63 -7.24 -11.06
N THR A 52 -6.81 -6.81 -12.02
CA THR A 52 -7.25 -5.88 -13.05
C THR A 52 -7.94 -6.62 -14.21
N PRO A 53 -8.97 -6.02 -14.82
CA PRO A 53 -9.68 -6.63 -15.95
C PRO A 53 -8.76 -6.97 -17.12
N GLY A 54 -9.13 -7.97 -17.91
CA GLY A 54 -8.41 -8.32 -19.15
C GLY A 54 -7.02 -8.94 -18.93
N GLY A 55 -6.72 -9.41 -17.73
CA GLY A 55 -5.43 -10.06 -17.43
C GLY A 55 -4.28 -9.07 -17.17
N GLY A 56 -4.57 -7.83 -16.79
CA GLY A 56 -3.54 -6.84 -16.42
C GLY A 56 -2.78 -7.17 -15.13
N GLY A 57 -3.13 -8.26 -14.45
CA GLY A 57 -2.44 -8.79 -13.28
C GLY A 57 -2.91 -8.18 -11.96
N LYS A 58 -2.18 -8.55 -10.90
CA LYS A 58 -2.46 -8.20 -9.49
C LYS A 58 -1.78 -6.89 -9.17
N VAL A 59 -2.56 -5.82 -9.09
CA VAL A 59 -2.02 -4.49 -8.81
C VAL A 59 -2.12 -4.22 -7.31
N PRO A 60 -0.98 -4.01 -6.61
CA PRO A 60 -1.00 -3.64 -5.22
C PRO A 60 -1.51 -2.22 -5.04
N ILE A 61 -2.40 -2.04 -4.07
CA ILE A 61 -2.81 -0.72 -3.59
C ILE A 61 -1.88 -0.37 -2.42
N LEU A 62 -1.01 0.61 -2.66
CA LEU A 62 -0.03 1.05 -1.67
C LEU A 62 -0.58 2.22 -0.85
N PRO A 63 -0.18 2.34 0.43
CA PRO A 63 -0.44 3.55 1.21
C PRO A 63 0.29 4.74 0.61
N ASP A 64 -0.29 5.92 0.81
CA ASP A 64 0.31 7.18 0.39
C ASP A 64 1.14 7.76 1.54
N TYR A 65 2.43 7.44 1.52
CA TYR A 65 3.41 7.88 2.52
C TYR A 65 4.28 9.04 2.05
N GLU A 66 4.38 9.27 0.75
CA GLU A 66 5.15 10.36 0.19
C GLU A 66 4.29 11.62 0.21
N VAL A 67 4.68 12.61 1.02
CA VAL A 67 3.94 13.87 1.14
C VAL A 67 4.44 14.88 0.12
N SER A 68 5.76 14.98 -0.05
CA SER A 68 6.40 15.86 -1.03
C SER A 68 7.85 15.42 -1.30
N HIS A 69 8.39 15.79 -2.45
CA HIS A 69 9.81 15.61 -2.78
C HIS A 69 10.32 16.87 -3.47
N ASP A 70 11.26 17.57 -2.83
CA ASP A 70 11.84 18.82 -3.35
C ASP A 70 13.35 18.89 -3.03
N GLU A 71 13.99 20.03 -3.32
CA GLU A 71 15.43 20.28 -3.10
C GLU A 71 15.91 20.02 -1.65
N LYS A 72 15.02 20.01 -0.66
CA LYS A 72 15.33 19.72 0.74
C LYS A 72 15.29 18.21 1.06
N GLY A 73 14.74 17.40 0.15
CA GLY A 73 14.61 15.95 0.29
C GLY A 73 13.16 15.46 0.17
N LEU A 74 12.93 14.27 0.69
CA LEU A 74 11.64 13.56 0.64
C LEU A 74 10.91 13.68 1.99
N CYS A 75 9.73 14.29 1.98
CA CYS A 75 8.85 14.33 3.13
C CYS A 75 7.98 13.07 3.17
N LEU A 76 8.08 12.33 4.27
CA LEU A 76 7.39 11.05 4.49
C LEU A 76 6.45 11.14 5.68
N ARG A 77 5.24 10.64 5.53
CA ARG A 77 4.29 10.44 6.64
C ARG A 77 4.34 8.98 7.10
N ASN A 78 4.56 8.74 8.38
CA ASN A 78 4.51 7.39 8.95
C ASN A 78 3.06 6.93 9.25
N TYR A 79 2.90 5.70 9.74
CA TYR A 79 1.59 5.13 10.09
C TYR A 79 0.87 5.86 11.24
N GLU A 80 1.58 6.62 12.07
CA GLU A 80 0.99 7.46 13.13
C GLU A 80 0.60 8.86 12.62
N GLY A 81 0.80 9.14 11.33
CA GLY A 81 0.56 10.46 10.75
C GLY A 81 1.68 11.49 11.00
N LYS A 82 2.82 11.08 11.58
CA LYS A 82 3.97 11.97 11.81
C LYS A 82 4.76 12.14 10.52
N GLU A 83 5.16 13.37 10.23
CA GLU A 83 5.97 13.70 9.05
C GLU A 83 7.47 13.75 9.40
N PHE A 84 8.29 13.25 8.47
CA PHE A 84 9.74 13.19 8.59
C PHE A 84 10.38 13.65 7.28
N MET A 85 11.45 14.43 7.38
CA MET A 85 12.27 14.79 6.23
C MET A 85 13.42 13.80 6.07
N TYR A 86 13.42 13.08 4.96
CA TYR A 86 14.55 12.24 4.56
C TYR A 86 15.45 13.04 3.61
N PRO A 87 16.76 13.18 3.90
CA PRO A 87 17.68 13.93 3.05
C PRO A 87 18.02 13.12 1.79
N ASP A 88 17.12 13.11 0.81
CA ASP A 88 17.31 12.46 -0.47
C ASP A 88 18.20 13.30 -1.40
N VAL A 89 18.90 12.62 -2.30
CA VAL A 89 19.67 13.28 -3.36
C VAL A 89 18.73 13.57 -4.53
N VAL A 90 18.20 14.79 -4.60
CA VAL A 90 17.46 15.22 -5.78
C VAL A 90 18.42 15.19 -6.96
N ALA A 91 18.15 14.34 -7.95
CA ALA A 91 18.90 14.33 -9.19
C ALA A 91 18.74 15.71 -9.85
N THR A 92 19.75 16.57 -9.71
CA THR A 92 19.90 17.75 -10.55
C THR A 92 19.87 17.23 -11.97
N HIS A 93 18.83 17.58 -12.72
CA HIS A 93 18.72 17.22 -14.12
C HIS A 93 19.92 17.86 -14.82
N GLY A 94 20.99 17.08 -15.00
CA GLY A 94 22.12 17.44 -15.83
C GLY A 94 21.58 17.60 -17.23
N THR A 95 21.52 18.84 -17.69
CA THR A 95 21.32 19.21 -19.09
C THR A 95 22.28 18.39 -19.94
N LEU A 96 21.75 17.54 -20.82
CA LEU A 96 22.47 17.09 -22.01
C LEU A 96 22.44 18.20 -23.05
#